data_AF-A0A2P4EQ86-F1
#
_entry.id   AF-A0A2P4EQ86-F1
#
_cell.length_a   1.000
_cell.length_b   1.000
_cell.length_c   1.000
_cell.angle_alpha   90.00
_cell.angle_beta   90.00
_cell.angle_gamma   90.00
#
_symmetry.space_group_name_H-M   'P 1'
#
loop_
_entity.id
_entity.type
_entity.pdbx_description
1 polymer ?
#
loop_
_entity_poly.entity_id
_entity_poly.type
_entity_poly.pdbx_seq_one_letter_code
_entity_poly.pdbx_strand_id
1 'polypeptide(L)'
;MEQQLLLLISFALLVTPVLLKRWRWFWIFCCALGIPMILVWAQHFYAISRPEHTGSPGTALGLAFLMVPTVALALGMFLRYLRWIVEVLISEHRERRSSDQ
;
A
#
# COMPACT_ATOMS: atom_id res chain seq x y z
N MET A 1 20.09 -8.85 -10.80
CA MET A 1 18.95 -9.71 -10.41
C MET A 1 18.07 -9.06 -9.36
N GLU A 2 18.62 -8.38 -8.35
CA GLU A 2 17.85 -7.77 -7.25
C GLU A 2 16.83 -6.69 -7.68
N GLN A 3 17.19 -5.83 -8.64
CA GLN A 3 16.27 -4.80 -9.16
C GLN A 3 15.04 -5.36 -9.88
N GLN A 4 15.21 -6.43 -10.66
CA GLN A 4 14.08 -7.08 -11.34
C GLN A 4 13.13 -7.72 -10.32
N LEU A 5 13.68 -8.32 -9.27
CA LEU A 5 12.92 -8.96 -8.21
C LEU A 5 12.08 -7.94 -7.42
N LEU A 6 12.67 -6.77 -7.12
CA LEU A 6 11.95 -5.65 -6.51
C LEU A 6 10.83 -5.09 -7.37
N LEU A 7 11.09 -4.88 -8.67
CA LEU A 7 10.09 -4.39 -9.61
C LEU A 7 8.90 -5.35 -9.68
N LEU A 8 9.19 -6.65 -9.71
CA LEU A 8 8.18 -7.70 -9.77
C LEU A 8 7.35 -7.77 -8.47
N ILE A 9 7.99 -7.64 -7.31
CA ILE A 9 7.31 -7.52 -6.02
C ILE A 9 6.44 -6.26 -5.95
N SER A 10 6.97 -5.12 -6.41
CA SER A 10 6.24 -3.84 -6.40
C SER A 10 5.03 -3.88 -7.33
N PHE A 11 5.18 -4.50 -8.50
CA PHE A 11 4.09 -4.70 -9.45
C PHE A 11 3.03 -5.65 -8.87
N ALA A 12 3.44 -6.75 -8.25
CA ALA A 12 2.51 -7.66 -7.58
C ALA A 12 1.73 -6.94 -6.47
N LEU A 13 2.43 -6.18 -5.61
CA LEU A 13 1.83 -5.39 -4.53
C LEU A 13 0.84 -4.33 -5.02
N LEU A 14 1.05 -3.76 -6.22
CA LEU A 14 0.15 -2.79 -6.81
C LEU A 14 -1.11 -3.46 -7.40
N VAL A 15 -0.95 -4.63 -8.01
CA VAL A 15 -2.03 -5.35 -8.71
C VAL A 15 -2.92 -6.15 -7.76
N THR A 16 -2.35 -6.77 -6.71
CA THR A 16 -3.09 -7.56 -5.72
C THR A 16 -4.27 -6.81 -5.07
N PRO A 17 -4.14 -5.56 -4.56
CA PRO A 17 -5.27 -4.84 -3.95
C PRO A 17 -6.38 -4.50 -4.95
N VAL A 18 -6.05 -4.37 -6.24
CA VAL A 18 -7.00 -4.08 -7.32
C VAL A 18 -7.80 -5.35 -7.70
N LEU A 19 -7.14 -6.51 -7.76
CA LEU A 19 -7.76 -7.79 -8.13
C LEU A 19 -8.61 -8.42 -7.02
N LEU A 20 -8.30 -8.15 -5.75
CA LEU A 20 -9.02 -8.75 -4.62
C LEU A 20 -10.45 -8.20 -4.49
N LYS A 21 -11.44 -8.72 -5.23
CA LYS A 21 -12.84 -8.26 -5.16
C LYS A 21 -13.45 -8.28 -3.75
N ARG A 22 -13.00 -9.19 -2.88
CA ARG A 22 -13.60 -9.40 -1.55
C ARG A 22 -12.94 -8.52 -0.48
N TRP A 23 -13.70 -7.58 0.08
CA TRP A 23 -13.26 -6.65 1.14
C TRP A 23 -12.54 -7.35 2.30
N ARG A 24 -13.02 -8.51 2.74
CA ARG A 24 -12.42 -9.27 3.85
C ARG A 24 -10.99 -9.73 3.59
N TRP A 25 -10.68 -10.14 2.36
CA TRP A 25 -9.32 -10.54 1.96
C TRP A 25 -8.39 -9.35 1.79
N PHE A 26 -8.92 -8.22 1.37
CA PHE A 26 -8.17 -6.96 1.30
C PHE A 26 -7.73 -6.48 2.69
N TRP A 27 -8.62 -6.54 3.69
CA TRP A 27 -8.27 -6.21 5.07
C TRP A 27 -7.18 -7.13 5.64
N ILE A 28 -7.28 -8.44 5.41
CA ILE A 28 -6.25 -9.40 5.84
C ILE A 28 -4.91 -9.11 5.15
N PHE A 29 -4.92 -8.80 3.85
CA PHE A 29 -3.72 -8.45 3.10
C PHE A 29 -3.07 -7.16 3.59
N CYS A 30 -3.88 -6.12 3.87
CA CYS A 30 -3.40 -4.86 4.44
C CYS A 30 -2.80 -5.07 5.83
N CYS A 31 -3.41 -5.87 6.69
CA CYS A 31 -2.84 -6.17 7.99
C CYS A 31 -1.56 -6.98 7.86
N ALA A 32 -1.55 -8.03 7.03
CA ALA A 32 -0.39 -8.91 6.85
C ALA A 32 0.85 -8.16 6.32
N LEU A 33 0.67 -7.12 5.50
CA LEU A 33 1.78 -6.32 4.96
C LEU A 33 2.04 -5.03 5.74
N GLY A 34 0.99 -4.39 6.24
CA GLY A 34 1.09 -3.15 7.01
C GLY A 34 1.77 -3.36 8.36
N ILE A 35 1.49 -4.45 9.06
CA ILE A 35 2.11 -4.76 10.36
C ILE A 35 3.63 -4.89 10.25
N PRO A 36 4.21 -5.76 9.39
CA PRO A 36 5.67 -5.85 9.27
C PRO A 36 6.28 -4.57 8.71
N MET A 37 5.58 -3.85 7.82
CA MET A 37 6.05 -2.56 7.32
C MET A 37 6.20 -1.52 8.44
N ILE A 38 5.19 -1.37 9.30
CA ILE A 38 5.23 -0.46 10.46
C ILE A 38 6.34 -0.88 11.42
N LEU A 39 6.53 -2.18 11.63
CA LEU A 39 7.60 -2.70 12.49
C LEU A 39 8.98 -2.30 11.97
N VAL A 40 9.23 -2.47 10.66
CA VAL A 40 10.52 -2.11 10.04
C VAL A 40 10.75 -0.60 10.09
N TRP A 41 9.72 0.21 9.84
CA TRP A 41 9.81 1.66 10.02
C TRP A 41 10.10 2.06 11.46
N ALA A 42 9.45 1.42 12.44
CA ALA A 42 9.68 1.68 13.86
C ALA A 42 11.12 1.34 14.27
N GLN A 43 11.65 0.21 13.78
CA GLN A 43 13.05 -0.17 13.98
C GLN A 43 14.02 0.84 13.34
N HIS A 44 13.72 1.31 12.14
CA HIS A 44 14.53 2.30 11.44
C HIS A 44 14.54 3.66 12.15
N PHE A 45 13.38 4.16 12.60
CA PHE A 45 13.29 5.38 13.41
C PHE A 45 14.03 5.26 14.74
N TYR A 46 13.94 4.10 15.40
CA TYR A 46 14.67 3.82 16.63
C TYR A 46 16.19 3.80 16.43
N ALA A 47 16.66 3.29 15.28
CA ALA A 47 18.09 3.30 14.93
C ALA A 47 18.60 4.72 14.64
N ILE A 48 17.85 5.53 13.90
CA ILE A 48 18.20 6.93 13.56
C ILE A 48 18.20 7.85 14.79
N SER A 49 17.34 7.60 15.77
CA SER A 49 17.26 8.42 16.99
C SER A 49 18.38 8.14 17.99
N ARG A 50 19.26 7.15 17.72
CA ARG A 50 20.48 6.95 18.51
C ARG A 50 21.57 7.93 18.06
N PRO A 51 22.24 8.63 19.00
CA PRO A 51 23.22 9.67 18.69
C PRO A 51 24.50 9.15 18.02
N GLU A 52 24.72 7.84 17.96
CA GLU A 52 25.89 7.21 17.32
C GLU A 52 25.66 6.84 15.84
N HIS A 53 24.53 7.23 15.25
CA HIS A 53 24.21 6.90 13.87
C HIS A 53 24.96 7.82 12.89
N THR A 54 26.25 7.53 12.66
CA THR A 54 27.01 8.09 11.54
C THR A 54 26.37 7.61 10.24
N GLY A 55 25.73 8.52 9.51
CA GLY A 55 24.96 8.24 8.29
C GLY A 55 25.76 7.43 7.27
N SER A 56 25.49 6.13 7.23
CA SER A 56 26.04 5.22 6.22
C SER A 56 25.21 5.32 4.93
N PRO A 57 25.83 5.34 3.74
CA PRO A 57 25.10 5.31 2.46
C PRO A 57 24.19 4.09 2.29
N GLY A 58 24.43 3.01 3.06
CA GLY A 58 23.53 1.85 3.12
C GLY A 58 22.14 2.18 3.68
N THR A 59 22.02 3.19 4.55
CA THR A 59 20.74 3.63 5.13
C THR A 59 19.84 4.25 4.07
N ALA A 60 20.39 5.03 3.13
CA ALA A 60 19.63 5.65 2.05
C ALA A 60 19.08 4.63 1.03
N LEU A 61 19.88 3.61 0.70
CA LEU A 61 19.43 2.50 -0.16
C LEU A 61 18.37 1.64 0.52
N GLY A 62 18.52 1.36 1.82
CA GLY A 62 17.50 0.69 2.63
C GLY A 62 16.18 1.47 2.67
N LEU A 63 16.26 2.80 2.80
CA LEU A 63 15.10 3.70 2.78
C LEU A 63 14.38 3.68 1.43
N ALA A 64 15.13 3.71 0.32
CA ALA A 64 14.56 3.60 -1.03
C ALA A 64 13.88 2.24 -1.26
N PHE A 65 14.52 1.15 -0.83
CA PHE A 65 13.97 -0.21 -0.87
C PHE A 65 12.69 -0.36 -0.04
N LEU A 66 12.56 0.39 1.06
CA LEU A 66 11.35 0.39 1.90
C LEU A 66 10.24 1.27 1.31
N MET A 67 10.61 2.45 0.79
CA MET A 67 9.69 3.44 0.22
C MET A 67 8.96 2.90 -1.01
N VAL A 68 9.67 2.25 -1.94
CA VAL A 68 9.09 1.78 -3.21
C VAL A 68 7.88 0.83 -3.01
N PRO A 69 7.97 -0.26 -2.23
CA PRO A 69 6.81 -1.12 -1.95
C PRO A 69 5.75 -0.42 -1.09
N THR A 70 6.14 0.50 -0.20
CA THR A 70 5.18 1.30 0.60
C THR A 70 4.31 2.16 -0.30
N VAL A 71 4.92 2.89 -1.23
CA VAL A 71 4.23 3.77 -2.18
C VAL A 71 3.39 2.93 -3.14
N ALA A 72 3.90 1.81 -3.64
CA ALA A 72 3.14 0.91 -4.52
C ALA A 72 1.87 0.37 -3.84
N LEU A 73 1.98 -0.05 -2.57
CA LEU A 73 0.83 -0.47 -1.75
C LEU A 73 -0.17 0.66 -1.54
N ALA A 74 0.31 1.85 -1.15
CA ALA A 74 -0.54 3.02 -0.92
C ALA A 74 -1.30 3.44 -2.19
N LEU A 75 -0.62 3.42 -3.35
CA LEU A 75 -1.22 3.71 -4.65
C LEU A 75 -2.28 2.67 -5.01
N GLY A 76 -1.98 1.38 -4.80
CA GLY A 76 -2.93 0.29 -5.02
C GLY A 76 -4.18 0.40 -4.13
N MET A 77 -4.02 0.83 -2.87
CA MET A 77 -5.14 1.12 -1.97
C MET A 77 -5.98 2.32 -2.45
N PHE A 78 -5.32 3.39 -2.90
CA PHE A 78 -5.97 4.59 -3.40
C PHE A 78 -6.85 4.31 -4.63
N LEU A 79 -6.33 3.56 -5.60
CA LEU A 79 -7.08 3.17 -6.80
C LEU A 79 -8.31 2.32 -6.46
N ARG A 80 -8.19 1.42 -5.48
CA ARG A 80 -9.32 0.62 -4.99
C ARG A 80 -10.37 1.49 -4.32
N TYR A 81 -9.95 2.47 -3.52
CA TYR A 81 -10.85 3.41 -2.85
C TYR A 81 -11.62 4.26 -3.86
N LEU A 82 -10.95 4.75 -4.91
CA LEU A 82 -11.61 5.43 -6.03
C LEU A 82 -12.64 4.53 -6.72
N ARG A 83 -12.30 3.25 -6.97
CA ARG A 83 -13.26 2.32 -7.57
C ARG A 83 -14.49 2.12 -6.68
N TRP A 84 -14.29 2.00 -5.37
CA TRP A 84 -15.40 1.89 -4.42
C TRP A 84 -16.27 3.15 -4.39
N ILE A 85 -15.68 4.35 -4.39
CA ILE A 85 -16.43 5.62 -4.48
C ILE A 85 -17.27 5.66 -5.75
N VAL A 86 -16.70 5.30 -6.90
CA VAL A 86 -17.43 5.28 -8.17
C VAL A 86 -18.56 4.26 -8.15
N GLU A 87 -18.34 3.06 -7.61
CA GLU A 87 -19.40 2.04 -7.43
C GLU A 87 -20.54 2.56 -6.54
N VAL A 88 -20.21 3.24 -5.42
CA VAL A 88 -21.20 3.85 -4.51
C VAL A 88 -21.96 4.98 -5.20
N LEU A 89 -21.27 5.88 -5.88
CA LEU A 89 -21.89 7.02 -6.56
C LEU A 89 -22.85 6.57 -7.68
N ILE A 90 -22.47 5.53 -8.44
CA ILE A 90 -23.34 4.93 -9.46
C ILE A 90 -24.57 4.29 -8.80
N SER A 91 -24.40 3.62 -7.67
CA SER A 91 -25.52 3.00 -6.95
C SER A 91 -26.52 4.04 -6.42
N GLU A 92 -26.03 5.16 -5.88
CA GLU A 92 -26.86 6.24 -5.36
C GLU A 92 -27.63 6.95 -6.49
N HIS A 93 -26.98 7.19 -7.64
CA HIS A 93 -27.67 7.72 -8.82
C HIS A 93 -28.74 6.79 -9.37
N ARG A 94 -28.53 5.47 -9.28
CA ARG A 94 -29.51 4.47 -9.71
C ARG A 94 -30.72 4.42 -8.79
N GLU A 95 -30.51 4.49 -7.47
CA GLU A 95 -31.60 4.55 -6.49
C GLU A 95 -32.47 5.80 -6.68
N ARG A 96 -31.86 6.99 -6.83
CA ARG A 96 -32.62 8.24 -7.05
C ARG A 96 -33.52 8.16 -8.28
N ARG A 97 -33.04 7.60 -9.40
CA ARG A 97 -33.87 7.41 -10.60
C ARG A 97 -35.01 6.41 -10.44
N SER A 98 -34.89 5.46 -9.52
CA SER A 98 -35.98 4.51 -9.24
C SER A 98 -37.02 5.04 -8.26
N SER A 99 -36.69 6.05 -7.44
CA SER A 99 -37.63 6.67 -6.49
C SER A 99 -38.48 7.78 -7.10
N ASP A 100 -38.07 8.34 -8.25
CA ASP A 100 -38.84 9.33 -9.02
C ASP A 100 -39.88 8.68 -9.98
N GLN A 101 -39.95 7.33 -10.02
CA GLN A 101 -40.98 6.55 -10.74
C GLN A 101 -42.02 5.99 -9.79
#